data_AF-A0A2V7UL46-F1
#
_entry.id   AF-A0A2V7UL46-F1
#
_cell.length_a   1.000
_cell.length_b   1.000
_cell.length_c   1.000
_cell.angle_alpha   90.00
_cell.angle_beta   90.00
_cell.angle_gamma   90.00
#
_symmetry.space_group_name_H-M   'P 1'
#
loop_
_entity.id
_entity.type
_entity.pdbx_description
1 polymer ?
#
loop_
_entity_poly.entity_id
_entity_poly.type
_entity_poly.pdbx_seq_one_letter_code
_entity_poly.pdbx_strand_id
1 'polypeptide(L)'
;HPELLSTVLPVYPESARKEKISGNIILQIVVRADGIPDGLVVLQMPVGGEWLAGSAVEAVSKWRYKPATRNGVPVNAYFTVIIDFHLT
;
A
#
# COMPACT_ATOMS: atom_id res chain seq x y z
N HIS A 1 -1.50 -6.77 -15.68
CA HIS A 1 -1.50 -6.32 -14.28
C HIS A 1 -1.34 -4.81 -14.26
N PRO A 2 -1.81 -4.09 -13.23
CA PRO A 2 -1.54 -2.66 -13.10
C PRO A 2 -0.03 -2.39 -13.00
N GLU A 3 0.43 -1.26 -13.53
CA GLU A 3 1.84 -0.85 -13.51
C GLU A 3 1.98 0.42 -12.67
N LEU A 4 2.94 0.46 -11.75
CA LEU A 4 3.12 1.58 -10.82
C LEU A 4 3.74 2.78 -11.54
N LEU A 5 3.09 3.94 -11.46
CA LEU A 5 3.54 5.17 -12.13
C LEU A 5 4.23 6.13 -11.15
N SER A 6 3.65 6.32 -9.97
CA SER A 6 4.22 7.21 -8.95
C SER A 6 3.86 6.74 -7.55
N THR A 7 4.82 6.91 -6.64
CA THR A 7 4.68 6.55 -5.23
C THR A 7 4.89 7.75 -4.32
N VAL A 8 4.31 7.65 -3.14
CA VAL A 8 4.66 8.44 -1.97
C VAL A 8 5.20 7.45 -0.94
N LEU A 9 6.35 7.76 -0.34
CA LEU A 9 6.93 6.91 0.70
C LEU A 9 6.07 7.03 1.98
N PRO A 10 5.83 5.91 2.68
CA PRO A 10 5.19 5.96 3.99
C PRO A 10 6.08 6.67 5.01
N VAL A 11 5.45 7.37 5.93
CA VAL A 11 6.13 8.02 7.05
C VAL A 11 6.32 6.99 8.15
N TYR A 12 7.52 6.87 8.69
CA TYR A 12 7.72 6.03 9.87
C TYR A 12 7.14 6.75 11.10
N PRO A 13 6.04 6.27 11.71
CA PRO A 13 5.38 6.99 12.80
C PRO A 13 6.22 7.01 14.08
N GLU A 14 6.20 8.12 14.81
CA GLU A 14 6.94 8.27 16.07
C GLU A 14 6.51 7.26 17.14
N SER A 15 5.23 6.88 17.19
CA SER A 15 4.74 5.83 18.10
C SER A 15 5.41 4.49 17.84
N ALA A 16 5.49 4.07 16.57
CA ALA A 16 6.19 2.85 16.18
C ALA A 16 7.70 2.94 16.46
N ARG A 17 8.30 4.14 16.29
CA ARG A 17 9.73 4.38 16.57
C ARG A 17 10.04 4.19 18.05
N LYS A 18 9.22 4.77 18.93
CA LYS A 18 9.39 4.64 20.39
C LYS A 18 9.32 3.19 20.85
N GLU A 19 8.42 2.42 20.24
CA GLU A 19 8.23 1.00 20.54
C GLU A 19 9.13 0.06 19.72
N LYS A 20 9.99 0.61 18.86
CA LYS A 20 10.94 -0.12 17.97
C LYS A 20 10.26 -1.17 17.08
N ILE A 21 9.04 -0.89 16.64
CA ILE A 21 8.23 -1.81 15.84
C ILE A 21 8.69 -1.73 14.38
N SER A 22 9.14 -2.85 13.82
CA SER A 22 9.56 -2.93 12.41
C SER A 22 8.94 -4.18 11.76
N GLY A 23 8.91 -4.20 10.43
CA GLY A 23 8.43 -5.33 9.66
C GLY A 23 7.54 -4.94 8.49
N ASN A 24 6.98 -5.97 7.86
CA ASN A 24 6.20 -5.83 6.64
C ASN A 24 4.73 -5.54 6.91
N ILE A 25 4.18 -4.58 6.19
CA ILE A 25 2.75 -4.38 6.04
C ILE A 25 2.34 -4.92 4.67
N ILE A 26 1.41 -5.88 4.66
CA ILE A 26 0.85 -6.43 3.43
C ILE A 26 -0.55 -5.89 3.25
N LEU A 27 -0.78 -5.17 2.15
CA LEU A 27 -2.06 -4.60 1.78
C LEU A 27 -2.63 -5.33 0.54
N GLN A 28 -3.91 -5.67 0.57
CA GLN A 28 -4.68 -5.89 -0.65
C GLN A 28 -5.28 -4.55 -1.09
N ILE A 29 -5.21 -4.25 -2.37
CA ILE A 29 -5.83 -3.07 -2.98
C ILE A 29 -6.61 -3.46 -4.23
N VAL A 30 -7.53 -2.60 -4.64
CA VAL A 30 -8.12 -2.58 -5.97
C VAL A 30 -7.53 -1.39 -6.72
N VAL A 31 -6.80 -1.63 -7.81
CA VAL A 31 -6.48 -0.56 -8.75
C VAL A 31 -7.66 -0.42 -9.69
N ARG A 32 -8.34 0.73 -9.63
CA ARG A 32 -9.50 1.02 -10.49
C ARG A 32 -9.06 1.30 -11.93
N ALA A 33 -10.03 1.27 -12.85
CA ALA A 33 -9.81 1.55 -14.27
C ALA A 33 -9.26 2.96 -14.57
N ASP A 34 -9.33 3.89 -13.60
CA ASP A 34 -8.74 5.24 -13.68
C ASP A 34 -7.30 5.30 -13.09
N GLY A 35 -6.75 4.17 -12.64
CA GLY A 35 -5.41 4.10 -12.07
C GLY A 35 -5.30 4.50 -10.61
N ILE A 36 -6.43 4.77 -9.93
CA ILE A 36 -6.47 5.15 -8.52
C ILE A 36 -6.71 3.90 -7.65
N PRO A 37 -5.88 3.68 -6.61
CA PRO A 37 -6.11 2.64 -5.61
C PRO A 37 -7.39 2.89 -4.79
N ASP A 38 -8.10 1.82 -4.49
CA ASP A 38 -9.30 1.79 -3.66
C ASP A 38 -9.36 0.46 -2.89
N GLY A 39 -10.32 0.31 -1.97
CA GLY A 39 -10.57 -0.95 -1.25
C GLY A 39 -9.35 -1.50 -0.52
N LEU A 40 -8.55 -0.61 0.09
CA LEU A 40 -7.31 -0.99 0.77
C LEU A 40 -7.64 -1.80 2.04
N VAL A 41 -7.10 -3.01 2.15
CA VAL A 41 -7.27 -3.92 3.28
C VAL A 41 -5.91 -4.40 3.78
N VAL A 42 -5.65 -4.25 5.08
CA VAL A 42 -4.45 -4.81 5.72
C VAL A 42 -4.63 -6.32 5.87
N LEU A 43 -3.82 -7.09 5.16
CA LEU A 43 -3.80 -8.55 5.25
C LEU A 43 -2.88 -9.05 6.37
N GLN A 44 -1.76 -8.36 6.57
CA GLN A 44 -0.75 -8.75 7.56
C GLN A 44 0.03 -7.53 8.05
N MET A 45 0.37 -7.56 9.34
CA MET A 45 1.23 -6.59 10.01
C MET A 45 1.97 -7.28 11.16
N PRO A 46 3.12 -6.74 11.63
CA PRO A 46 3.74 -7.22 12.87
C PRO A 46 2.82 -6.95 14.07
N VAL A 47 3.07 -7.65 15.19
CA VAL A 47 2.38 -7.38 16.46
C VAL A 47 2.66 -5.93 16.90
N GLY A 48 1.61 -5.17 17.23
CA GLY A 48 1.71 -3.74 17.53
C GLY A 48 1.88 -2.84 16.30
N GLY A 49 1.78 -3.39 15.10
CA GLY A 49 2.02 -2.71 13.83
C GLY A 49 0.94 -1.73 13.38
N GLU A 50 -0.05 -1.38 14.21
CA GLU A 50 -1.21 -0.58 13.80
C GLU A 50 -0.82 0.79 13.25
N TRP A 51 0.19 1.43 13.86
CA TRP A 51 0.71 2.72 13.39
C TRP A 51 1.38 2.60 12.01
N LEU A 52 2.17 1.54 11.81
CA LEU A 52 2.82 1.26 10.52
C LEU A 52 1.77 0.94 9.45
N ALA A 53 0.76 0.16 9.79
CA ALA A 53 -0.35 -0.17 8.91
C ALA A 53 -1.12 1.09 8.47
N GLY A 54 -1.42 1.99 9.41
CA GLY A 54 -2.03 3.28 9.12
C GLY A 54 -1.21 4.11 8.14
N SER A 55 0.10 4.24 8.37
CA SER A 55 0.96 4.98 7.44
C SER A 55 1.08 4.30 6.07
N ALA A 56 1.10 2.98 6.01
CA ALA A 56 1.14 2.25 4.74
C ALA A 56 -0.12 2.51 3.92
N VAL A 57 -1.29 2.43 4.55
CA VAL A 57 -2.58 2.73 3.89
C VAL A 57 -2.61 4.16 3.37
N GLU A 58 -2.19 5.13 4.18
CA GLU A 58 -2.14 6.53 3.76
C GLU A 58 -1.23 6.71 2.54
N ALA A 59 -0.03 6.14 2.56
CA ALA A 59 0.91 6.22 1.45
C ALA A 59 0.35 5.59 0.18
N VAL A 60 -0.13 4.34 0.26
CA VAL A 60 -0.61 3.58 -0.90
C VAL A 60 -1.87 4.21 -1.50
N SER A 61 -2.74 4.82 -0.69
CA SER A 61 -3.91 5.56 -1.22
C SER A 61 -3.52 6.72 -2.16
N LYS A 62 -2.30 7.26 -2.01
CA LYS A 62 -1.78 8.38 -2.82
C LYS A 62 -1.01 7.90 -4.05
N TRP A 63 -0.76 6.60 -4.19
CA TRP A 63 -0.05 6.07 -5.34
C TRP A 63 -0.89 6.19 -6.62
N ARG A 64 -0.23 6.15 -7.77
CA ARG A 64 -0.86 6.15 -9.08
C ARG A 64 -0.35 4.98 -9.89
N TYR A 65 -1.27 4.38 -10.63
CA TYR A 65 -1.02 3.23 -11.46
C TYR A 65 -1.53 3.48 -12.87
N LYS A 66 -0.89 2.83 -13.83
CA LYS A 66 -1.51 2.52 -15.10
C LYS A 66 -2.42 1.31 -14.87
N PRO A 67 -3.73 1.40 -15.19
CA PRO A 67 -4.67 0.35 -14.89
C PRO A 67 -4.36 -0.93 -15.68
N ALA A 68 -4.82 -2.07 -15.19
CA ALA A 68 -4.84 -3.28 -15.99
C ALA A 68 -5.79 -3.10 -17.18
N THR A 69 -5.49 -3.72 -18.32
CA THR A 69 -6.37 -3.70 -19.49
C THR A 69 -6.83 -5.10 -19.85
N ARG A 70 -8.10 -5.23 -20.26
CA ARG A 70 -8.65 -6.43 -20.89
C ARG A 70 -9.13 -6.04 -22.29
N ASN A 71 -8.56 -6.65 -23.32
CA ASN A 71 -8.84 -6.32 -24.73
C ASN A 71 -8.67 -4.82 -25.03
N GLY A 72 -7.62 -4.19 -24.49
CA GLY A 72 -7.36 -2.76 -24.65
C GLY A 72 -8.22 -1.83 -23.79
N VAL A 73 -9.21 -2.36 -23.05
CA VAL A 73 -10.09 -1.58 -22.18
C VAL A 73 -9.59 -1.62 -20.73
N PRO A 74 -9.38 -0.48 -20.05
CA PRO A 74 -9.03 -0.44 -18.64
C PRO A 74 -10.07 -1.14 -17.75
N VAL A 75 -9.61 -1.93 -16.77
CA VAL A 75 -10.45 -2.67 -15.84
C VAL A 75 -9.91 -2.58 -14.41
N ASN A 76 -10.80 -2.74 -13.44
CA ASN A 76 -10.41 -2.87 -12.04
C ASN A 76 -9.66 -4.19 -11.83
N ALA A 77 -8.60 -4.16 -11.02
CA ALA A 77 -7.82 -5.35 -10.69
C ALA A 77 -7.39 -5.35 -9.22
N TYR A 78 -7.48 -6.51 -8.58
CA TYR A 78 -6.93 -6.73 -7.25
C TYR A 78 -5.41 -6.93 -7.33
N PHE A 79 -4.68 -6.36 -6.38
CA PHE A 79 -3.24 -6.53 -6.25
C PHE A 79 -2.79 -6.46 -4.79
N THR A 80 -1.64 -7.07 -4.49
CA THR A 80 -1.04 -7.05 -3.15
C THR A 80 0.19 -6.15 -3.15
N VAL A 81 0.25 -5.21 -2.21
CA VAL A 81 1.40 -4.34 -1.97
C VAL A 81 2.07 -4.73 -0.66
N ILE A 82 3.39 -4.88 -0.69
CA ILE A 82 4.20 -5.14 0.50
C ILE A 82 5.03 -3.89 0.76
N ILE A 83 4.87 -3.32 1.95
CA ILE A 83 5.64 -2.18 2.41
C ILE A 83 6.53 -2.65 3.55
N ASP A 84 7.83 -2.44 3.40
CA ASP A 84 8.82 -2.79 4.40
C ASP A 84 9.21 -1.57 5.25
N PHE A 85 8.98 -1.66 6.57
CA PHE A 85 9.42 -0.66 7.53
C PHE A 85 10.61 -1.18 8.33
N HIS A 86 11.75 -0.52 8.18
CA HIS A 86 12.95 -0.74 8.99
C HIS A 86 13.31 0.52 9.76
N LEU A 87 13.66 0.34 11.02
CA LEU A 87 14.29 1.38 11.82
C LEU A 87 15.78 1.43 11.49
N THR A 88 16.19 2.39 10.66
CA THR A 88 17.60 2.73 10.45
C THR A 88 18.17 3.53 11.61
#